data_AF-A0A2V6H5W5-F1
#
_entry.id   AF-A0A2V6H5W5-F1
#
_cell.length_a   1.000
_cell.length_b   1.000
_cell.length_c   1.000
_cell.angle_alpha   90.00
_cell.angle_beta   90.00
_cell.angle_gamma   90.00
#
_symmetry.space_group_name_H-M   'P 1'
#
loop_
_entity.id
_entity.type
_entity.pdbx_description
1 polymer ?
#
loop_
_entity_poly.entity_id
_entity_poly.type
_entity_poly.pdbx_seq_one_letter_code
_entity_poly.pdbx_strand_id
1 'polypeptide(L)'
;MKSLRSILGLDALPIVIVLGTAFTSAVNGSGSVPTRVALVSAKGEQLVGDNVVGDVQITFEDGHVQKLTSSGQSSSPQISTKGDVGWIDTSADKLMLRHADGKIEQVNPEKGFPYLLSWSFADGDSAIVLLCGTKHDIVVFVKHDIATGKITGRVNHPEDYNKLPDWAKRAARGHPFGSIQNVPNK
;
A
#
# COMPACT_ATOMS: atom_id res chain seq x y z
N MET A 1 -25.57 -73.16 -35.12
CA MET A 1 -24.88 -72.20 -36.00
C MET A 1 -25.86 -71.12 -36.46
N LYS A 2 -25.78 -69.93 -35.86
CA LYS A 2 -25.84 -68.59 -36.48
C LYS A 2 -26.12 -67.59 -35.34
N SER A 3 -25.05 -66.89 -35.00
CA SER A 3 -24.91 -65.91 -33.93
C SER A 3 -25.70 -64.64 -34.22
N LEU A 4 -26.26 -64.06 -33.15
CA LEU A 4 -26.83 -62.72 -33.11
C LEU A 4 -25.79 -61.66 -33.55
N ARG A 5 -26.24 -60.62 -34.25
CA ARG A 5 -25.50 -59.37 -34.48
C ARG A 5 -26.17 -58.24 -33.69
N SER A 6 -25.59 -57.85 -32.55
CA SER A 6 -25.77 -56.54 -31.89
C SER A 6 -25.10 -55.47 -32.78
N ILE A 7 -25.78 -54.44 -33.29
CA ILE A 7 -26.25 -53.18 -32.68
C ILE A 7 -25.10 -52.32 -32.11
N LEU A 8 -24.85 -51.24 -32.86
CA LEU A 8 -24.28 -49.93 -32.52
C LEU A 8 -22.82 -49.88 -32.05
N GLY A 9 -21.95 -49.50 -32.99
CA GLY A 9 -20.71 -48.81 -32.69
C GLY A 9 -21.02 -47.40 -32.18
N LEU A 10 -20.65 -47.13 -30.93
CA LEU A 10 -20.55 -45.80 -30.38
C LEU A 10 -19.06 -45.53 -30.22
N ASP A 11 -18.53 -44.67 -31.07
CA ASP A 11 -17.15 -44.21 -31.01
C ASP A 11 -16.86 -43.63 -29.63
N ALA A 12 -15.91 -44.24 -28.92
CA ALA A 12 -15.47 -43.80 -27.61
C ALA A 12 -14.69 -42.48 -27.74
N LEU A 13 -15.29 -41.38 -27.30
CA LEU A 13 -14.55 -40.15 -27.03
C LEU A 13 -13.67 -40.36 -25.78
N PRO A 14 -12.42 -39.87 -25.76
CA PRO A 14 -11.60 -39.95 -24.55
C PRO A 14 -12.19 -39.03 -23.48
N ILE A 15 -12.66 -39.64 -22.39
CA ILE A 15 -12.99 -38.93 -21.15
C ILE A 15 -11.68 -38.40 -20.58
N VAL A 16 -11.41 -37.11 -20.75
CA VAL A 16 -10.36 -36.42 -20.01
C VAL A 16 -10.89 -36.20 -18.60
N ILE A 17 -10.50 -37.08 -17.69
CA ILE A 17 -10.69 -36.88 -16.25
C ILE A 17 -9.70 -35.80 -15.83
N VAL A 18 -10.15 -34.55 -15.76
CA VAL A 18 -9.42 -33.52 -15.03
C VAL A 18 -9.56 -33.88 -13.56
N LEU A 19 -8.50 -34.44 -12.97
CA LEU A 19 -8.36 -34.53 -11.52
C LEU A 19 -8.35 -33.08 -11.00
N GLY A 20 -9.53 -32.60 -10.60
CA GLY A 20 -9.62 -31.39 -9.79
C GLY A 20 -8.96 -31.68 -8.46
N THR A 21 -7.70 -31.30 -8.31
CA THR A 21 -7.07 -31.24 -7.00
C THR A 21 -7.89 -30.27 -6.17
N ALA A 22 -8.71 -30.80 -5.27
CA ALA A 22 -9.36 -30.01 -4.25
C ALA A 22 -8.23 -29.38 -3.43
N PHE A 23 -7.95 -28.09 -3.67
CA PHE A 23 -7.20 -27.29 -2.72
C PHE A 23 -8.07 -27.19 -1.48
N THR A 24 -7.87 -28.10 -0.54
CA THR A 24 -8.20 -27.82 0.85
C THR A 24 -7.26 -26.69 1.25
N SER A 25 -7.74 -25.45 1.14
CA SER A 25 -7.08 -24.29 1.75
C SER A 25 -7.17 -24.50 3.25
N ALA A 26 -6.23 -25.29 3.79
CA ALA A 26 -5.92 -25.30 5.19
C ALA A 26 -5.48 -23.87 5.53
N VAL A 27 -6.35 -23.14 6.22
CA VAL A 27 -5.99 -21.90 6.92
C VAL A 27 -5.02 -22.30 8.02
N ASN A 28 -3.76 -22.47 7.66
CA ASN A 28 -2.66 -22.51 8.60
C ASN A 28 -2.15 -21.08 8.72
N GLY A 29 -2.53 -20.44 9.82
CA GLY A 29 -2.10 -19.10 10.21
C GLY A 29 -0.62 -19.04 10.53
N SER A 30 0.23 -19.10 9.51
CA SER A 30 1.51 -18.40 9.51
C SER A 30 1.30 -17.13 8.69
N GLY A 31 1.29 -15.97 9.36
CA GLY A 31 1.08 -14.67 8.72
C GLY A 31 2.06 -14.48 7.56
N SER A 32 1.57 -14.64 6.34
CA SER A 32 2.35 -14.35 5.13
C SER A 32 2.67 -12.86 5.14
N VAL A 33 3.93 -12.53 4.88
CA VAL A 33 4.39 -11.13 4.79
C VAL A 33 3.91 -10.56 3.44
N PRO A 34 3.26 -9.38 3.41
CA PRO A 34 2.96 -8.73 2.14
C PRO A 34 4.28 -8.37 1.43
N THR A 35 4.36 -8.52 0.12
CA THR A 35 5.57 -8.22 -0.69
C THR A 35 5.34 -7.15 -1.75
N ARG A 36 4.09 -6.94 -2.13
CA ARG A 36 3.71 -5.93 -3.11
C ARG A 36 2.48 -5.20 -2.64
N VAL A 37 2.46 -3.90 -2.92
CA VAL A 37 1.27 -3.06 -2.78
C VAL A 37 1.03 -2.29 -4.07
N ALA A 38 -0.24 -2.11 -4.44
CA ALA A 38 -0.64 -1.34 -5.61
C ALA A 38 -1.96 -0.61 -5.37
N LEU A 39 -2.18 0.47 -6.12
CA LEU A 39 -3.51 1.03 -6.32
C LEU A 39 -4.21 0.29 -7.46
N VAL A 40 -5.45 -0.10 -7.22
CA VAL A 40 -6.32 -0.71 -8.22
C VAL A 40 -7.57 0.13 -8.30
N SER A 41 -7.82 0.74 -9.46
CA SER A 41 -9.07 1.45 -9.70
C SER A 41 -10.02 0.58 -10.52
N ALA A 42 -11.29 0.53 -10.12
CA ALA A 42 -12.32 -0.21 -10.85
C ALA A 42 -12.71 0.44 -12.18
N LYS A 43 -12.34 1.72 -12.43
CA LYS A 43 -12.75 2.50 -13.62
C LYS A 43 -11.61 3.25 -14.32
N GLY A 44 -10.39 2.70 -14.29
CA GLY A 44 -9.20 3.38 -14.82
C GLY A 44 -8.64 4.43 -13.85
N GLU A 45 -7.55 5.11 -14.21
CA GLU A 45 -6.88 6.06 -13.33
C GLU A 45 -7.83 7.19 -12.89
N GLN A 46 -8.07 7.29 -11.59
CA GLN A 46 -8.92 8.33 -10.99
C GLN A 46 -8.02 9.32 -10.27
N LEU A 47 -8.29 10.62 -10.45
CA LEU A 47 -7.55 11.70 -9.80
C LEU A 47 -8.42 12.40 -8.75
N VAL A 48 -7.81 12.73 -7.60
CA VAL A 48 -8.35 13.67 -6.62
C VAL A 48 -7.28 14.76 -6.42
N GLY A 49 -7.55 15.95 -6.97
CA GLY A 49 -6.49 16.94 -7.20
C GLY A 49 -5.44 16.37 -8.15
N ASP A 50 -4.18 16.42 -7.75
CA ASP A 50 -3.04 15.88 -8.51
C ASP A 50 -2.68 14.43 -8.12
N ASN A 51 -3.45 13.81 -7.23
CA ASN A 51 -3.15 12.47 -6.72
C ASN A 51 -3.93 11.39 -7.45
N VAL A 52 -3.23 10.35 -7.89
CA VAL A 52 -3.84 9.10 -8.32
C VAL A 52 -4.45 8.39 -7.12
N VAL A 53 -5.73 8.07 -7.23
CA VAL A 53 -6.49 7.36 -6.20
C VAL A 53 -7.03 6.02 -6.71
N GLY A 54 -7.24 5.10 -5.78
CA GLY A 54 -7.84 3.80 -6.04
C GLY A 54 -8.05 3.01 -4.76
N ASP A 55 -8.29 1.72 -4.91
CA ASP A 55 -8.29 0.77 -3.81
C ASP A 55 -6.87 0.24 -3.56
N VAL A 56 -6.50 0.06 -2.30
CA VAL A 56 -5.23 -0.55 -1.94
C VAL A 56 -5.36 -2.06 -2.05
N GLN A 57 -4.48 -2.67 -2.83
CA GLN A 57 -4.36 -4.12 -2.95
C GLN A 57 -2.96 -4.55 -2.57
N ILE A 58 -2.86 -5.60 -1.77
CA ILE A 58 -1.60 -6.23 -1.38
C ILE A 58 -1.50 -7.63 -1.97
N THR A 59 -0.28 -8.03 -2.30
CA THR A 59 0.07 -9.40 -2.68
C THR A 59 1.07 -9.94 -1.67
N PHE A 60 0.86 -11.17 -1.24
CA PHE A 60 1.65 -11.86 -0.23
C PHE A 60 2.68 -12.79 -0.88
N GLU A 61 3.68 -13.23 -0.11
CA GLU A 61 4.71 -14.17 -0.57
C GLU A 61 4.16 -15.48 -1.15
N ASP A 62 3.06 -15.97 -0.59
CA ASP A 62 2.35 -17.17 -1.05
C ASP A 62 1.50 -16.96 -2.32
N GLY A 63 1.50 -15.73 -2.85
CA GLY A 63 0.75 -15.34 -4.04
C GLY A 63 -0.71 -14.97 -3.75
N HIS A 64 -1.18 -15.07 -2.51
CA HIS A 64 -2.51 -14.58 -2.14
C HIS A 64 -2.58 -13.06 -2.35
N VAL A 65 -3.76 -12.59 -2.74
CA VAL A 65 -4.06 -11.18 -2.98
C VAL A 65 -5.20 -10.74 -2.09
N GLN A 66 -4.99 -9.66 -1.34
CA GLN A 66 -6.01 -9.06 -0.50
C GLN A 66 -6.24 -7.62 -0.90
N LYS A 67 -7.50 -7.25 -1.08
CA LYS A 67 -7.91 -5.85 -1.20
C LYS A 67 -8.15 -5.28 0.21
N LEU A 68 -7.46 -4.19 0.55
CA LEU A 68 -7.52 -3.54 1.86
C LEU A 68 -8.58 -2.44 1.94
N THR A 69 -8.86 -1.76 0.82
CA THR A 69 -9.86 -0.67 0.75
C THR A 69 -10.81 -0.88 -0.42
N SER A 70 -12.00 -0.28 -0.36
CA SER A 70 -13.03 -0.43 -1.40
C SER A 70 -13.77 0.88 -1.71
N SER A 71 -13.21 2.02 -1.28
CA SER A 71 -13.81 3.34 -1.43
C SER A 71 -13.29 4.10 -2.65
N GLY A 72 -12.19 3.64 -3.27
CA GLY A 72 -11.49 4.41 -4.30
C GLY A 72 -10.86 5.72 -3.79
N GLN A 73 -10.74 5.92 -2.47
CA GLN A 73 -10.22 7.14 -1.84
C GLN A 73 -8.85 6.90 -1.18
N SER A 74 -8.03 6.02 -1.76
CA SER A 74 -6.69 5.73 -1.23
C SER A 74 -5.61 6.15 -2.22
N SER A 75 -4.52 6.72 -1.72
CA SER A 75 -3.37 7.13 -2.54
C SER A 75 -2.04 6.76 -1.91
N SER A 76 -0.98 6.90 -2.69
CA SER A 76 0.42 6.76 -2.24
C SER A 76 0.70 5.50 -1.39
N PRO A 77 0.27 4.29 -1.81
CA PRO A 77 0.56 3.10 -1.03
C PRO A 77 2.05 2.79 -1.06
N GLN A 78 2.59 2.37 0.08
CA GLN A 78 3.96 1.88 0.20
C GLN A 78 3.98 0.67 1.11
N ILE A 79 5.00 -0.15 0.93
CA ILE A 79 5.23 -1.34 1.71
C ILE A 79 6.64 -1.32 2.29
N SER A 80 6.76 -1.77 3.52
CA SER A 80 8.02 -1.94 4.24
C SER A 80 8.61 -3.32 3.98
N THR A 81 9.92 -3.45 4.15
CA THR A 81 10.62 -4.75 4.11
C THR A 81 10.18 -5.71 5.21
N LYS A 82 9.49 -5.21 6.24
CA LYS A 82 8.94 -6.01 7.35
C LYS A 82 7.47 -6.37 7.16
N GLY A 83 6.85 -5.96 6.06
CA GLY A 83 5.46 -6.28 5.73
C GLY A 83 4.42 -5.25 6.20
N ASP A 84 4.84 -4.12 6.74
CA ASP A 84 3.92 -3.04 7.05
C ASP A 84 3.51 -2.33 5.76
N VAL A 85 2.24 -1.99 5.64
CA VAL A 85 1.66 -1.37 4.46
C VAL A 85 0.99 -0.08 4.88
N GLY A 86 1.41 1.04 4.30
CA GLY A 86 0.77 2.33 4.54
C GLY A 86 0.13 2.88 3.27
N TRP A 87 -0.88 3.73 3.45
CA TRP A 87 -1.53 4.49 2.37
C TRP A 87 -2.23 5.72 2.93
N ILE A 88 -2.41 6.75 2.12
CA ILE A 88 -3.19 7.92 2.50
C ILE A 88 -4.67 7.64 2.22
N ASP A 89 -5.54 7.84 3.21
CA ASP A 89 -6.99 7.99 3.00
C ASP A 89 -7.27 9.46 2.64
N THR A 90 -7.56 9.71 1.37
CA THR A 90 -7.75 11.07 0.82
C THR A 90 -9.08 11.69 1.24
N SER A 91 -10.02 10.90 1.80
CA SER A 91 -11.27 11.44 2.33
C SER A 91 -11.10 12.07 3.72
N ALA A 92 -10.06 11.65 4.45
CA ALA A 92 -9.78 12.06 5.82
C ALA A 92 -8.45 12.80 5.99
N ASP A 93 -7.61 12.87 4.95
CA ASP A 93 -6.23 13.38 5.00
C ASP A 93 -5.38 12.71 6.09
N LYS A 94 -5.50 11.38 6.20
CA LYS A 94 -4.78 10.58 7.22
C LYS A 94 -3.95 9.49 6.59
N LEU A 95 -2.85 9.16 7.24
CA LEU A 95 -2.11 7.94 6.93
C LEU A 95 -2.80 6.77 7.63
N MET A 96 -3.11 5.73 6.87
CA MET A 96 -3.48 4.43 7.37
C MET A 96 -2.24 3.55 7.37
N LEU A 97 -1.98 2.84 8.46
CA LEU A 97 -0.87 1.90 8.59
C LEU A 97 -1.40 0.52 9.00
N ARG A 98 -1.26 -0.45 8.10
CA ARG A 98 -1.47 -1.87 8.39
C ARG A 98 -0.14 -2.49 8.80
N HIS A 99 -0.07 -2.99 10.02
CA HIS A 99 1.07 -3.75 10.52
C HIS A 99 1.14 -5.14 9.89
N ALA A 100 2.30 -5.78 9.94
CA ALA A 100 2.49 -7.14 9.44
C ALA A 100 1.49 -8.16 10.04
N ASP A 101 1.12 -7.98 11.32
CA ASP A 101 0.12 -8.80 12.03
C ASP A 101 -1.34 -8.58 11.54
N GLY A 102 -1.56 -7.63 10.63
CA GLY A 102 -2.86 -7.29 10.06
C GLY A 102 -3.62 -6.20 10.80
N LYS A 103 -3.15 -5.73 11.95
CA LYS A 103 -3.76 -4.60 12.67
C LYS A 103 -3.61 -3.32 11.84
N ILE A 104 -4.68 -2.53 11.75
CA ILE A 104 -4.68 -1.24 11.06
C ILE A 104 -4.83 -0.13 12.09
N GLU A 105 -4.03 0.92 11.97
CA GLU A 105 -4.17 2.15 12.73
C GLU A 105 -4.15 3.39 11.85
N GLN A 106 -4.65 4.50 12.41
CA GLN A 106 -4.59 5.81 11.80
C GLN A 106 -3.48 6.61 12.42
N VAL A 107 -2.63 7.20 11.59
CA VAL A 107 -1.62 8.17 11.99
C VAL A 107 -2.10 9.53 11.51
N ASN A 108 -2.45 10.38 12.48
CA ASN A 108 -2.94 11.72 12.19
C ASN A 108 -1.78 12.63 11.76
N PRO A 109 -2.05 13.63 10.90
CA PRO A 109 -1.12 14.73 10.66
C PRO A 109 -0.72 15.45 11.94
N GLU A 110 0.39 16.16 11.89
CA GLU A 110 0.90 16.93 13.01
C GLU A 110 -0.07 18.05 13.41
N LYS A 111 -0.23 18.26 14.73
CA LYS A 111 -1.10 19.31 15.25
C LYS A 111 -0.68 20.68 14.71
N GLY A 112 -1.64 21.41 14.14
CA GLY A 112 -1.41 22.71 13.50
C GLY A 112 -1.02 22.62 12.01
N PHE A 113 -0.79 21.40 11.50
CA PHE A 113 -0.45 21.11 10.11
C PHE A 113 -1.38 20.02 9.57
N PRO A 114 -2.68 20.33 9.37
CA PRO A 114 -3.71 19.33 9.15
C PRO A 114 -3.64 18.63 7.79
N TYR A 115 -2.87 19.15 6.84
CA TYR A 115 -2.79 18.58 5.49
C TYR A 115 -1.65 17.58 5.41
N LEU A 116 -1.95 16.30 5.16
CA LEU A 116 -0.94 15.30 4.84
C LEU A 116 -0.58 15.37 3.36
N LEU A 117 0.63 15.82 3.06
CA LEU A 117 1.08 16.08 1.69
C LEU A 117 1.83 14.89 1.11
N SER A 118 2.62 14.22 1.95
CA SER A 118 3.35 13.02 1.58
C SER A 118 3.76 12.22 2.81
N TRP A 119 4.23 11.00 2.60
CA TRP A 119 4.79 10.18 3.65
C TRP A 119 5.79 9.15 3.10
N SER A 120 6.59 8.56 3.99
CA SER A 120 7.42 7.40 3.66
C SER A 120 7.88 6.63 4.89
N PHE A 121 8.20 5.35 4.72
CA PHE A 121 9.02 4.63 5.70
C PHE A 121 10.45 5.20 5.76
N ALA A 122 11.04 5.15 6.96
CA ALA A 122 12.38 5.63 7.28
C ALA A 122 13.09 4.70 8.30
N ASP A 123 14.38 4.95 8.51
CA ASP A 123 15.22 4.27 9.50
C ASP A 123 15.18 2.73 9.38
N GLY A 124 15.29 2.19 8.17
CA GLY A 124 15.18 0.74 7.94
C GLY A 124 13.81 0.20 8.35
N ASP A 125 12.76 0.96 8.02
CA ASP A 125 11.37 0.64 8.29
C ASP A 125 11.04 0.47 9.79
N SER A 126 11.76 1.16 10.68
CA SER A 126 11.33 1.29 12.09
C SER A 126 10.53 2.57 12.34
N ALA A 127 10.50 3.48 11.37
CA ALA A 127 9.81 4.76 11.47
C ALA A 127 8.98 5.06 10.22
N ILE A 128 7.97 5.89 10.40
CA ILE A 128 7.28 6.59 9.32
C ILE A 128 7.57 8.09 9.43
N VAL A 129 7.60 8.76 8.30
CA VAL A 129 7.78 10.20 8.21
C VAL A 129 6.59 10.79 7.47
N LEU A 130 5.94 11.76 8.11
CA LEU A 130 4.87 12.54 7.53
C LEU A 130 5.43 13.90 7.09
N LEU A 131 5.10 14.30 5.86
CA LEU A 131 5.22 15.67 5.41
C LEU A 131 3.84 16.32 5.55
N CYS A 132 3.73 17.22 6.52
CA CYS A 132 2.47 17.91 6.84
C CYS A 132 2.56 19.38 6.44
N GLY A 133 1.44 19.97 6.05
CA GLY A 133 1.34 21.36 5.61
C GLY A 133 0.22 22.13 6.28
N THR A 134 0.22 23.45 6.05
CA THR A 134 -0.94 24.32 6.25
C THR A 134 -1.50 24.77 4.89
N LYS A 135 -2.62 25.48 4.91
CA LYS A 135 -3.19 26.10 3.70
C LYS A 135 -2.25 27.13 3.03
N HIS A 136 -1.22 27.60 3.74
CA HIS A 136 -0.27 28.61 3.29
C HIS A 136 1.12 28.01 3.03
N ASP A 137 1.20 26.72 2.68
CA ASP A 137 2.42 26.03 2.24
C ASP A 137 3.56 25.99 3.25
N ILE A 138 3.24 26.28 4.50
CA ILE A 138 4.13 26.08 5.64
C ILE A 138 4.16 24.58 5.94
N VAL A 139 5.31 23.96 5.74
CA VAL A 139 5.48 22.52 5.90
C VAL A 139 6.32 22.14 7.12
N VAL A 140 6.05 20.96 7.66
CA VAL A 140 6.83 20.30 8.71
C VAL A 140 7.02 18.83 8.36
N PHE A 141 8.17 18.28 8.73
CA PHE A 141 8.39 16.83 8.73
C PHE A 141 8.28 16.32 10.16
N VAL A 142 7.52 15.25 10.35
CA VAL A 142 7.39 14.57 11.64
C VAL A 142 7.71 13.11 11.47
N LYS A 143 8.66 12.61 12.26
CA LYS A 143 9.05 11.21 12.29
C LYS A 143 8.39 10.53 13.47
N HIS A 144 7.63 9.46 13.21
CA HIS A 144 7.05 8.60 14.23
C HIS A 144 7.79 7.26 14.25
N ASP A 145 8.13 6.80 15.44
CA ASP A 145 8.54 5.42 15.66
C ASP A 145 7.32 4.50 15.54
N ILE A 146 7.40 3.47 14.71
CA ILE A 146 6.26 2.58 14.41
C ILE A 146 5.90 1.75 15.64
N ALA A 147 6.89 1.26 16.39
CA ALA A 147 6.66 0.37 17.53
C ALA A 147 5.94 1.06 18.70
N THR A 148 6.26 2.34 18.92
CA THR A 148 5.74 3.11 20.07
C THR A 148 4.70 4.16 19.69
N GLY A 149 4.55 4.47 18.39
CA GLY A 149 3.73 5.57 17.88
C GLY A 149 4.26 6.97 18.24
N LYS A 150 5.38 7.07 18.97
CA LYS A 150 5.91 8.34 19.47
C LYS A 150 6.62 9.12 18.38
N ILE A 151 6.50 10.44 18.45
CA ILE A 151 7.32 11.34 17.64
C ILE A 151 8.76 11.29 18.13
N THR A 152 9.69 11.00 17.23
CA THR A 152 11.13 10.88 17.52
C THR A 152 11.99 11.85 16.72
N GLY A 153 11.39 12.62 15.80
CA GLY A 153 12.09 13.63 15.01
C GLY A 153 11.13 14.65 14.43
N ARG A 154 11.62 15.88 14.26
CA ARG A 154 10.85 16.97 13.67
C ARG A 154 11.77 17.92 12.91
N VAL A 155 11.33 18.39 11.76
CA VAL A 155 11.95 19.52 11.04
C VAL A 155 10.85 20.53 10.73
N ASN A 156 11.05 21.77 11.17
CA ASN A 156 10.10 22.85 10.93
C ASN A 156 10.58 23.71 9.77
N HIS A 157 9.69 23.98 8.83
CA HIS A 157 9.86 24.99 7.77
C HIS A 157 11.19 24.86 7.00
N PRO A 158 11.54 23.65 6.51
CA PRO A 158 12.75 23.51 5.72
C PRO A 158 12.61 24.24 4.38
N GLU A 159 13.63 25.00 4.02
CA GLU A 159 13.69 25.74 2.76
C GLU A 159 14.54 25.03 1.70
N ASP A 160 15.42 24.10 2.10
CA ASP A 160 16.40 23.45 1.24
C ASP A 160 16.45 21.94 1.49
N TYR A 161 16.18 21.17 0.44
CA TYR A 161 16.21 19.72 0.44
C TYR A 161 17.56 19.16 0.92
N ASN A 162 18.67 19.78 0.54
CA ASN A 162 20.00 19.27 0.85
C ASN A 162 20.33 19.34 2.35
N LYS A 163 19.63 20.22 3.08
CA LYS A 163 19.75 20.38 4.53
C LYS A 163 18.79 19.49 5.31
N LEU A 164 17.88 18.78 4.64
CA LEU A 164 17.01 17.83 5.32
C LEU A 164 17.85 16.67 5.88
N PRO A 165 17.49 16.16 7.07
CA PRO A 165 18.06 14.91 7.53
C PRO A 165 17.63 13.78 6.59
N ASP A 166 18.47 12.74 6.47
CA ASP A 166 18.27 11.67 5.49
C ASP A 166 16.91 10.96 5.64
N TRP A 167 16.42 10.84 6.88
CA TRP A 167 15.11 10.25 7.15
C TRP A 167 13.95 11.04 6.55
N ALA A 168 14.08 12.36 6.34
CA ALA A 168 13.01 13.22 5.79
C ALA A 168 13.01 13.28 4.25
N LYS A 169 14.16 13.01 3.63
CA LYS A 169 14.38 13.22 2.19
C LYS A 169 13.46 12.41 1.28
N ARG A 170 13.06 11.21 1.70
CA ARG A 170 12.18 10.34 0.90
C ARG A 170 10.75 10.89 0.85
N ALA A 171 10.19 11.31 1.99
CA ALA A 171 8.89 11.98 2.05
C ALA A 171 8.89 13.30 1.25
N ALA A 172 9.96 14.08 1.31
CA ALA A 172 10.09 15.33 0.54
C ALA A 172 10.04 15.10 -0.97
N ARG A 173 10.73 14.07 -1.49
CA ARG A 173 10.62 13.70 -2.91
C ARG A 173 9.22 13.24 -3.28
N GLY A 174 8.49 12.64 -2.33
CA GLY A 174 7.14 12.15 -2.52
C GLY A 174 6.18 13.22 -3.03
N HIS A 175 6.39 14.48 -2.63
CA HIS A 175 5.64 15.65 -3.05
C HIS A 175 6.57 16.87 -3.14
N PRO A 176 7.12 17.21 -4.34
CA PRO A 176 7.99 18.36 -4.48
C PRO A 176 7.20 19.64 -4.22
N PHE A 177 7.44 20.27 -3.06
CA PHE A 177 6.77 21.50 -2.65
C PHE A 177 7.57 22.72 -3.11
N GLY A 178 6.90 23.76 -3.60
CA GLY A 178 7.57 25.01 -4.01
C GLY A 178 8.35 25.71 -2.88
N SER A 179 7.99 25.44 -1.62
CA SER A 179 8.67 25.96 -0.44
C SER A 179 9.98 25.23 -0.10
N ILE A 180 10.21 24.02 -0.62
CA ILE A 180 11.46 23.28 -0.45
C ILE A 180 12.23 23.31 -1.76
N GLN A 181 13.31 24.08 -1.79
CA GLN A 181 14.18 24.18 -2.96
C GLN A 181 15.03 22.92 -3.15
N ASN A 182 15.51 22.70 -4.37
CA ASN A 182 16.46 21.63 -4.73
C ASN A 182 15.96 20.20 -4.52
N VAL A 183 14.65 19.96 -4.49
CA VAL A 183 14.11 18.59 -4.47
C VAL A 183 14.43 17.93 -5.82
N PRO A 184 15.13 16.78 -5.85
CA PRO A 184 15.42 16.08 -7.10
C PRO A 184 14.13 15.62 -7.79
N ASN A 185 14.08 15.71 -9.12
CA ASN A 185 13.00 15.12 -9.90
C ASN A 185 12.94 13.60 -9.68
N LYS A 186 11.72 13.06 -9.57
CA LYS A 186 11.48 11.61 -9.46
C LYS A 186 11.82 10.89 -10.76
#